data_AF-A0A327WSD5-F1
#
_entry.id   AF-A0A327WSD5-F1
#
_cell.length_a   1.000
_cell.length_b   1.000
_cell.length_c   1.000
_cell.angle_alpha   90.00
_cell.angle_beta   90.00
_cell.angle_gamma   90.00
#
_symmetry.space_group_name_H-M   'P 1'
#
loop_
_entity.id
_entity.type
_entity.pdbx_description
1 polymer ?
#
loop_
_entity_poly.entity_id
_entity_poly.type
_entity_poly.pdbx_seq_one_letter_code
_entity_poly.pdbx_strand_id
1 'polypeptide(L)'
;MKPFVAVLLLLSGITQTFAQHKPPIIRTKTNSLILYVNNEKGNFNGINDLPSAFNHSFGIEQETVPLQLVSEQDSISLTLRQGQQTVFWVIREGKGDTMTASFTAHKLVKAAVFSDAYKKENQNRTLIQIPEVYELVNVVFALTDYGKTEAIYKGTDYYRAVMGHFSPYRNHPAVRTVDSLLKQSEDRYAPLKMDSYAYQFTGDNIQKGGVYDRISWGEVNELSPYIPLLEDFARISGFRRFYQKYGSYYTSLIADYQKNVDVSIMKGWLEKQFPRTRYSAIKVLFTPLVGWNQSANQFEDNGFREAQAHVNFPFVNDSQKQKPAPLIKANRMMIVFTEINHSYLNPEADRYNKEIVLAFKALSDWITPGRPSSNYNNPLSCFEEYMNYGLVTLFYADIFGKEDFEQIKAGLENNMVVNRGFRRFREFDQELLRLYQSRQSGQTVADLYPAIIAWVARQ
;
A
#
# COMPACT_ATOMS: atom_id res chain seq x y z
N MET A 1 57.93 -51.55 29.20
CA MET A 1 58.71 -51.93 28.01
C MET A 1 57.89 -52.90 27.17
N LYS A 2 57.86 -52.70 25.83
CA LYS A 2 56.99 -53.33 24.80
C LYS A 2 55.74 -52.49 24.42
N PRO A 3 55.27 -52.54 23.17
CA PRO A 3 55.82 -51.76 22.06
C PRO A 3 54.75 -50.97 21.29
N PHE A 4 55.21 -50.07 20.40
CA PHE A 4 54.42 -49.37 19.39
C PHE A 4 53.71 -50.36 18.45
N VAL A 5 52.40 -50.16 18.23
CA VAL A 5 51.64 -50.74 17.12
C VAL A 5 51.20 -49.58 16.23
N ALA A 6 51.70 -49.57 15.00
CA ALA A 6 51.29 -48.65 13.95
C ALA A 6 49.90 -49.05 13.44
N VAL A 7 48.93 -48.14 13.56
CA VAL A 7 47.61 -48.28 12.93
C VAL A 7 47.70 -47.68 11.53
N LEU A 8 47.52 -48.54 10.53
CA LEU A 8 47.39 -48.19 9.12
C LEU A 8 46.02 -47.53 8.91
N LEU A 9 45.99 -46.20 8.72
CA LEU A 9 44.79 -45.46 8.33
C LEU A 9 44.55 -45.65 6.83
N LEU A 10 43.60 -46.52 6.49
CA LEU A 10 43.00 -46.60 5.15
C LEU A 10 42.15 -45.34 4.92
N LEU A 11 42.74 -44.33 4.27
CA LEU A 11 42.03 -43.22 3.67
C LEU A 11 41.27 -43.73 2.44
N SER A 12 40.02 -44.12 2.62
CA SER A 12 39.06 -44.22 1.52
C SER A 12 38.77 -42.81 1.03
N GLY A 13 39.47 -42.39 -0.03
CA GLY A 13 39.18 -41.17 -0.75
C GLY A 13 37.80 -41.26 -1.38
N ILE A 14 36.81 -40.61 -0.76
CA ILE A 14 35.56 -40.25 -1.45
C ILE A 14 35.92 -39.07 -2.34
N THR A 15 36.23 -39.36 -3.60
CA THR A 15 36.21 -38.36 -4.65
C THR A 15 34.77 -37.92 -4.86
N GLN A 16 34.34 -36.87 -4.15
CA GLN A 16 33.18 -36.10 -4.58
C GLN A 16 33.54 -35.44 -5.91
N THR A 17 33.17 -36.09 -6.99
CA THR A 17 33.11 -35.48 -8.31
C THR A 17 32.15 -34.30 -8.23
N PHE A 18 32.68 -33.07 -8.19
CA PHE A 18 31.93 -31.86 -8.52
C PHE A 18 31.60 -31.90 -10.01
N ALA A 19 30.60 -32.71 -10.39
CA ALA A 19 29.91 -32.51 -11.65
C ALA A 19 29.26 -31.13 -11.57
N GLN A 20 29.78 -30.14 -12.30
CA GLN A 20 29.09 -28.87 -12.58
C GLN A 20 27.74 -29.20 -13.21
N HIS A 21 26.71 -29.37 -12.37
CA HIS A 21 25.34 -29.53 -12.85
C HIS A 21 24.96 -28.20 -13.49
N LYS A 22 24.80 -28.20 -14.80
CA LYS A 22 24.22 -27.06 -15.50
C LYS A 22 22.84 -26.80 -14.90
N PRO A 23 22.48 -25.54 -14.57
CA PRO A 23 21.16 -25.21 -14.09
C PRO A 23 20.08 -25.71 -15.06
N PRO A 24 18.90 -26.14 -14.56
CA PRO A 24 17.75 -26.45 -15.41
C PRO A 24 17.44 -25.29 -16.37
N ILE A 25 16.96 -25.61 -17.57
CA ILE A 25 16.76 -24.63 -18.65
C ILE A 25 15.31 -24.68 -19.11
N ILE A 26 14.70 -23.51 -19.27
CA ILE A 26 13.41 -23.33 -19.95
C ILE A 26 13.60 -22.34 -21.11
N ARG A 27 12.91 -22.57 -22.23
CA ARG A 27 12.97 -21.72 -23.43
C ARG A 27 11.66 -21.01 -23.63
N THR A 28 11.71 -19.75 -24.07
CA THR A 28 10.51 -19.01 -24.44
C THR A 28 10.79 -18.04 -25.59
N LYS A 29 9.85 -17.98 -26.53
CA LYS A 29 9.70 -16.95 -27.56
C LYS A 29 8.80 -15.82 -27.08
N THR A 30 7.95 -16.10 -26.11
CA THR A 30 6.98 -15.15 -25.57
C THR A 30 7.63 -14.29 -24.48
N ASN A 31 7.00 -13.15 -24.17
CA ASN A 31 7.45 -12.30 -23.05
C ASN A 31 6.91 -12.80 -21.69
N SER A 32 6.56 -14.10 -21.58
CA SER A 32 5.96 -14.66 -20.38
C SER A 32 6.22 -16.17 -20.22
N LEU A 33 6.03 -16.64 -18.99
CA LEU A 33 5.92 -18.04 -18.61
C LEU A 33 4.71 -18.20 -17.68
N ILE A 34 4.12 -19.38 -17.67
CA ILE A 34 3.20 -19.78 -16.60
C ILE A 34 4.06 -20.40 -15.49
N LEU A 35 3.82 -20.01 -14.26
CA LEU A 35 4.45 -20.63 -13.09
C LEU A 35 3.37 -21.32 -12.25
N TYR A 36 3.70 -22.44 -11.62
CA TYR A 36 2.88 -23.07 -10.60
C TYR A 36 3.72 -23.18 -9.32
N VAL A 37 3.31 -22.49 -8.25
CA VAL A 37 3.91 -22.68 -6.93
C VAL A 37 2.93 -23.48 -6.10
N ASN A 38 3.32 -24.68 -5.66
CA ASN A 38 2.41 -25.57 -4.91
C ASN A 38 1.06 -25.82 -5.61
N ASN A 39 1.08 -26.00 -6.93
CA ASN A 39 -0.09 -26.12 -7.81
C ASN A 39 -0.95 -24.87 -7.98
N GLU A 40 -0.59 -23.75 -7.35
CA GLU A 40 -1.24 -22.46 -7.59
C GLU A 40 -0.66 -21.81 -8.84
N LYS A 41 -1.53 -21.55 -9.82
CA LYS A 41 -1.15 -20.97 -11.10
C LYS A 41 -0.87 -19.46 -10.95
N GLY A 42 0.32 -19.04 -11.36
CA GLY A 42 0.73 -17.66 -11.54
C GLY A 42 1.27 -17.38 -12.94
N ASN A 43 1.59 -16.12 -13.21
CA ASN A 43 2.23 -15.68 -14.46
C ASN A 43 3.57 -15.02 -14.15
N PHE A 44 4.61 -15.40 -14.88
CA PHE A 44 5.89 -14.71 -14.88
C PHE A 44 5.96 -13.88 -16.17
N ASN A 45 5.45 -12.65 -16.13
CA ASN A 45 5.35 -11.77 -17.29
C ASN A 45 6.53 -10.79 -17.39
N GLY A 46 6.77 -10.24 -18.58
CA GLY A 46 7.79 -9.20 -18.79
C GLY A 46 9.23 -9.75 -18.78
N ILE A 47 9.41 -11.04 -19.03
CA ILE A 47 10.71 -11.73 -18.90
C ILE A 47 11.81 -11.13 -19.80
N ASN A 48 11.44 -10.61 -20.96
CA ASN A 48 12.36 -9.94 -21.90
C ASN A 48 12.81 -8.57 -21.38
N ASP A 49 12.04 -7.95 -20.49
CA ASP A 49 12.35 -6.64 -19.91
C ASP A 49 13.24 -6.78 -18.66
N LEU A 50 13.36 -7.99 -18.11
CA LEU A 50 14.20 -8.29 -16.94
C LEU A 50 15.71 -8.23 -17.27
N PRO A 51 16.55 -7.89 -16.28
CA PRO A 51 18.01 -7.99 -16.39
C PRO A 51 18.47 -9.43 -16.66
N SER A 52 19.72 -9.60 -17.11
CA SER A 52 20.31 -10.93 -17.37
C SER A 52 20.46 -11.79 -16.10
N ALA A 53 20.47 -11.17 -14.92
CA ALA A 53 20.36 -11.85 -13.63
C ALA A 53 19.12 -11.34 -12.90
N PHE A 54 18.18 -12.25 -12.61
CA PHE A 54 16.93 -11.94 -11.94
C PHE A 54 16.80 -12.73 -10.66
N ASN A 55 16.42 -12.04 -9.58
CA ASN A 55 16.19 -12.66 -8.28
C ASN A 55 14.76 -12.43 -7.83
N HIS A 56 14.15 -13.45 -7.23
CA HIS A 56 12.85 -13.36 -6.59
C HIS A 56 12.81 -14.21 -5.32
N SER A 57 11.98 -13.85 -4.35
CA SER A 57 11.76 -14.62 -3.12
C SER A 57 10.28 -14.89 -3.00
N PHE A 58 9.92 -16.12 -2.59
CA PHE A 58 8.54 -16.52 -2.35
C PHE A 58 8.28 -16.74 -0.86
N GLY A 59 7.18 -16.21 -0.34
CA GLY A 59 6.61 -16.68 0.92
C GLY A 59 5.89 -18.03 0.71
N ILE A 60 6.36 -19.09 1.36
CA ILE A 60 5.76 -20.43 1.28
C ILE A 60 5.35 -20.95 2.66
N GLU A 61 4.18 -21.58 2.76
CA GLU A 61 3.68 -22.12 4.05
C GLU A 61 4.48 -23.34 4.51
N GLN A 62 4.85 -24.20 3.57
CA GLN A 62 5.60 -25.43 3.80
C GLN A 62 7.10 -25.17 3.68
N GLU A 63 7.93 -25.98 4.34
CA GLU A 63 9.40 -25.86 4.22
C GLU A 63 9.88 -26.01 2.77
N THR A 64 9.18 -26.86 2.01
CA THR A 64 9.43 -27.11 0.58
C THR A 64 8.13 -27.12 -0.20
N VAL A 65 8.12 -26.51 -1.38
CA VAL A 65 7.00 -26.60 -2.33
C VAL A 65 7.51 -26.87 -3.74
N PRO A 66 6.74 -27.59 -4.58
CA PRO A 66 7.07 -27.73 -6.00
C PRO A 66 6.89 -26.40 -6.72
N LEU A 67 7.82 -26.10 -7.63
CA LEU A 67 7.74 -25.01 -8.59
C LEU A 67 7.74 -25.62 -9.99
N GLN A 68 6.71 -25.36 -10.79
CA GLN A 68 6.71 -25.69 -12.21
C GLN A 68 6.73 -24.41 -13.02
N LEU A 69 7.51 -24.40 -14.09
CA LEU A 69 7.55 -23.33 -15.08
C LEU A 69 7.17 -23.94 -16.42
N VAL A 70 6.24 -23.29 -17.13
CA VAL A 70 5.70 -23.78 -18.40
C VAL A 70 5.75 -22.64 -19.41
N SER A 71 6.40 -22.87 -20.54
CA SER A 71 6.41 -22.00 -21.70
C SER A 71 5.55 -22.58 -22.82
N GLU A 72 5.51 -21.90 -23.96
CA GLU A 72 4.95 -22.46 -25.19
C GLU A 72 5.82 -23.57 -25.83
N GLN A 73 7.04 -23.80 -25.33
CA GLN A 73 8.01 -24.74 -25.90
C GLN A 73 8.34 -25.92 -24.98
N ASP A 74 8.53 -25.66 -23.70
CA ASP A 74 8.94 -26.67 -22.73
C ASP A 74 8.45 -26.34 -21.30
N SER A 75 8.71 -27.26 -20.38
CA SER A 75 8.43 -27.08 -18.97
C SER A 75 9.55 -27.65 -18.12
N ILE A 76 9.78 -27.05 -16.96
CA ILE A 76 10.70 -27.56 -15.94
C ILE A 76 9.99 -27.65 -14.60
N SER A 77 10.38 -28.63 -13.81
CA SER A 77 9.94 -28.81 -12.43
C SER A 77 11.13 -28.66 -11.50
N LEU A 78 10.98 -27.81 -10.50
CA LEU A 78 11.97 -27.44 -9.50
C LEU A 78 11.34 -27.56 -8.11
N THR A 79 12.15 -27.43 -7.08
CA THR A 79 11.69 -27.31 -5.69
C THR A 79 12.13 -25.96 -5.15
N LEU A 80 11.21 -25.25 -4.52
CA LEU A 80 11.54 -24.12 -3.67
C LEU A 80 11.68 -24.65 -2.24
N ARG A 81 12.79 -24.33 -1.58
CA ARG A 81 13.01 -24.63 -0.15
C ARG A 81 13.32 -23.36 0.61
N GLN A 82 12.72 -23.23 1.79
CA GLN A 82 13.00 -22.10 2.68
C GLN A 82 14.50 -21.99 2.98
N GLY A 83 15.07 -20.79 2.82
CA GLY A 83 16.49 -20.52 3.08
C GLY A 83 17.45 -21.08 2.03
N GLN A 84 16.97 -21.68 0.93
CA GLN A 84 17.80 -22.12 -0.18
C GLN A 84 17.50 -21.34 -1.45
N GLN A 85 18.50 -21.29 -2.33
CA GLN A 85 18.42 -20.67 -3.64
C GLN A 85 18.23 -21.74 -4.71
N THR A 86 17.19 -21.59 -5.52
CA THR A 86 16.87 -22.41 -6.68
C THR A 86 17.23 -21.64 -7.94
N VAL A 87 18.26 -22.10 -8.66
CA VAL A 87 18.78 -21.42 -9.86
C VAL A 87 18.39 -22.18 -11.12
N PHE A 88 17.92 -21.45 -12.14
CA PHE A 88 17.61 -21.98 -13.46
C PHE A 88 17.88 -20.92 -14.54
N TRP A 89 17.95 -21.35 -15.79
CA TRP A 89 18.17 -20.48 -16.94
C TRP A 89 16.90 -20.36 -17.77
N VAL A 90 16.63 -19.12 -18.22
CA VAL A 90 15.58 -18.82 -19.19
C VAL A 90 16.24 -18.36 -20.49
N ILE A 91 16.14 -19.17 -21.54
CA ILE A 91 16.57 -18.76 -22.87
C ILE A 91 15.45 -17.91 -23.48
N ARG A 92 15.74 -16.63 -23.69
CA ARG A 92 14.80 -15.63 -24.21
C ARG A 92 15.02 -15.49 -25.71
N GLU A 93 14.41 -16.37 -26.48
CA GLU A 93 14.66 -16.44 -27.93
C GLU A 93 14.24 -15.15 -28.65
N GLY A 94 13.15 -14.51 -28.20
CA GLY A 94 12.71 -13.22 -28.74
C GLY A 94 13.70 -12.06 -28.49
N LYS A 95 14.55 -12.18 -27.47
CA LYS A 95 15.61 -11.20 -27.12
C LYS A 95 16.99 -11.62 -27.63
N GLY A 96 17.20 -12.90 -27.89
CA GLY A 96 18.46 -13.47 -28.34
C GLY A 96 19.49 -13.66 -27.22
N ASP A 97 19.08 -13.76 -25.96
CA ASP A 97 19.97 -13.94 -24.82
C ASP A 97 19.48 -15.01 -23.81
N THR A 98 20.24 -15.22 -22.74
CA THR A 98 19.87 -16.12 -21.64
C THR A 98 19.87 -15.33 -20.34
N MET A 99 18.78 -15.45 -19.58
CA MET A 99 18.64 -14.91 -18.24
C MET A 99 18.93 -15.99 -17.21
N THR A 100 19.72 -15.67 -16.19
CA THR A 100 19.83 -16.49 -14.97
C THR A 100 18.76 -16.05 -13.99
N ALA A 101 17.83 -16.94 -13.66
CA ALA A 101 16.83 -16.73 -12.64
C ALA A 101 17.25 -17.45 -11.35
N SER A 102 17.13 -16.75 -10.23
CA SER A 102 17.45 -17.26 -8.90
C SER A 102 16.28 -16.99 -7.98
N PHE A 103 15.58 -18.05 -7.60
CA PHE A 103 14.43 -17.99 -6.72
C PHE A 103 14.81 -18.48 -5.33
N THR A 104 14.48 -17.71 -4.31
CA THR A 104 14.59 -18.11 -2.91
C THR A 104 13.19 -18.31 -2.34
N ALA A 105 13.11 -18.97 -1.19
CA ALA A 105 11.86 -19.03 -0.45
C ALA A 105 12.08 -18.76 1.03
N HIS A 106 11.05 -18.25 1.68
CA HIS A 106 11.01 -18.01 3.13
C HIS A 106 9.65 -18.43 3.68
N LYS A 107 9.56 -18.58 5.00
CA LYS A 107 8.31 -18.89 5.66
C LYS A 107 7.29 -17.78 5.39
N LEU A 108 6.13 -18.13 4.86
CA LEU A 108 5.03 -17.19 4.72
C LEU A 108 4.57 -16.72 6.10
N VAL A 109 4.60 -15.40 6.33
CA VAL A 109 4.10 -14.76 7.54
C VAL A 109 2.87 -13.94 7.19
N LYS A 110 1.74 -14.23 7.84
CA LYS A 110 0.51 -13.44 7.70
C LYS A 110 0.80 -11.99 8.09
N ALA A 111 0.33 -11.04 7.27
CA ALA A 111 0.52 -9.62 7.55
C ALA A 111 -0.17 -9.18 8.85
N ALA A 112 -1.33 -9.78 9.16
CA ALA A 112 -2.07 -9.57 10.40
C ALA A 112 -2.60 -10.90 10.95
N VAL A 113 -2.69 -10.99 12.29
CA VAL A 113 -3.35 -12.09 13.00
C VAL A 113 -4.30 -11.47 14.02
N PHE A 114 -5.59 -11.80 13.90
CA PHE A 114 -6.63 -11.24 14.75
C PHE A 114 -7.04 -12.25 15.81
N SER A 115 -6.60 -12.03 17.05
CA SER A 115 -7.05 -12.81 18.21
C SER A 115 -8.52 -12.52 18.54
N ASP A 116 -9.19 -13.44 19.23
CA ASP A 116 -10.59 -13.22 19.61
C ASP A 116 -10.79 -12.01 20.51
N ALA A 117 -9.81 -11.71 21.38
CA ALA A 117 -9.80 -10.48 22.18
C ALA A 117 -9.74 -9.24 21.28
N TYR A 118 -8.86 -9.23 20.29
CA TYR A 118 -8.73 -8.13 19.33
C TYR A 118 -10.03 -7.94 18.53
N LYS A 119 -10.62 -9.03 18.03
CA LYS A 119 -11.90 -8.98 17.30
C LYS A 119 -12.99 -8.36 18.17
N LYS A 120 -13.13 -8.82 19.42
CA LYS A 120 -14.14 -8.31 20.37
C LYS A 120 -13.95 -6.82 20.66
N GLU A 121 -12.72 -6.35 20.81
CA GLU A 121 -12.43 -4.94 21.10
C GLU A 121 -12.69 -4.01 19.92
N ASN A 122 -12.54 -4.50 18.69
CA ASN A 122 -12.56 -3.69 17.47
C ASN A 122 -13.82 -3.87 16.61
N GLN A 123 -14.68 -4.85 16.91
CA GLN A 123 -15.88 -5.14 16.14
C GLN A 123 -16.80 -3.90 16.01
N ASN A 124 -17.16 -3.58 14.77
CA ASN A 124 -17.98 -2.44 14.35
C ASN A 124 -17.43 -1.07 14.76
N ARG A 125 -16.11 -0.95 14.97
CA ARG A 125 -15.49 0.33 15.37
C ARG A 125 -14.81 1.04 14.22
N THR A 126 -14.86 2.37 14.30
CA THR A 126 -13.96 3.28 13.58
C THR A 126 -12.96 3.83 14.59
N LEU A 127 -11.66 3.62 14.35
CA LEU A 127 -10.60 4.07 15.24
C LEU A 127 -9.77 5.16 14.57
N ILE A 128 -9.52 6.25 15.29
CA ILE A 128 -8.70 7.37 14.83
C ILE A 128 -7.47 7.44 15.74
N GLN A 129 -6.27 7.35 15.18
CA GLN A 129 -5.05 7.14 15.96
C GLN A 129 -3.85 7.95 15.44
N ILE A 130 -2.97 8.33 16.36
CA ILE A 130 -1.63 8.88 16.10
C ILE A 130 -0.63 8.00 16.87
N PRO A 131 -0.17 6.86 16.32
CA PRO A 131 0.69 5.93 17.04
C PRO A 131 2.09 6.51 17.34
N GLU A 132 2.70 6.15 18.47
CA GLU A 132 3.98 6.72 18.92
C GLU A 132 5.16 6.41 17.96
N VAL A 133 5.31 5.15 17.53
CA VAL A 133 6.38 4.76 16.57
C VAL A 133 6.09 5.31 15.17
N TYR A 134 4.82 5.47 14.82
CA TYR A 134 4.39 6.12 13.58
C TYR A 134 4.78 7.60 13.55
N GLU A 135 4.59 8.33 14.64
CA GLU A 135 5.07 9.70 14.78
C GLU A 135 6.61 9.78 14.74
N LEU A 136 7.31 8.85 15.39
CA LEU A 136 8.78 8.79 15.38
C LEU A 136 9.34 8.73 13.96
N VAL A 137 8.82 7.83 13.14
CA VAL A 137 9.26 7.69 11.74
C VAL A 137 8.98 8.96 10.94
N ASN A 138 7.84 9.62 11.17
CA ASN A 138 7.51 10.88 10.50
C ASN A 138 8.38 12.07 10.96
N VAL A 139 8.78 12.11 12.24
CA VAL A 139 9.81 13.04 12.72
C VAL A 139 11.13 12.81 12.00
N VAL A 140 11.56 11.54 11.84
CA VAL A 140 12.78 11.20 11.10
C VAL A 140 12.66 11.66 9.64
N PHE A 141 11.53 11.44 8.97
CA PHE A 141 11.29 11.95 7.61
C PHE A 141 11.41 13.46 7.50
N ALA A 142 10.88 14.22 8.47
CA ALA A 142 10.96 15.68 8.46
C ALA A 142 12.40 16.21 8.53
N LEU A 143 13.36 15.39 9.00
CA LEU A 143 14.77 15.76 9.12
C LEU A 143 15.59 15.47 7.85
N THR A 144 15.08 14.66 6.92
CA THR A 144 15.76 14.29 5.66
C THR A 144 15.69 15.39 4.61
N ASP A 145 16.38 15.21 3.48
CA ASP A 145 16.22 16.10 2.33
C ASP A 145 14.83 15.94 1.69
N TYR A 146 14.29 14.72 1.67
CA TYR A 146 12.92 14.45 1.22
C TYR A 146 11.88 15.21 2.06
N GLY A 147 12.14 15.38 3.37
CA GLY A 147 11.30 16.17 4.28
C GLY A 147 11.14 17.65 3.90
N LYS A 148 11.98 18.17 3.00
CA LYS A 148 11.84 19.54 2.45
C LYS A 148 10.71 19.64 1.43
N THR A 149 10.31 18.53 0.81
CA THR A 149 9.19 18.47 -0.14
C THR A 149 7.84 18.61 0.56
N GLU A 150 6.75 18.77 -0.20
CA GLU A 150 5.39 18.86 0.35
C GLU A 150 4.85 17.53 0.91
N ALA A 151 5.65 16.45 0.87
CA ALA A 151 5.30 15.20 1.55
C ALA A 151 5.19 15.39 3.07
N ILE A 152 5.87 16.42 3.61
CA ILE A 152 5.75 16.84 5.01
C ILE A 152 4.95 18.15 5.09
N TYR A 153 3.94 18.17 5.96
CA TYR A 153 3.15 19.34 6.27
C TYR A 153 3.89 20.28 7.23
N LYS A 154 4.20 21.50 6.75
CA LYS A 154 5.04 22.47 7.46
C LYS A 154 4.25 23.63 8.08
N GLY A 155 2.94 23.65 7.86
CA GLY A 155 2.06 24.79 8.16
C GLY A 155 1.65 24.94 9.63
N THR A 156 2.19 24.13 10.55
CA THR A 156 1.80 24.14 11.96
C THR A 156 2.90 24.63 12.89
N ASP A 157 2.48 25.16 14.04
CA ASP A 157 3.34 25.42 15.20
C ASP A 157 4.01 24.13 15.70
N TYR A 158 3.30 23.00 15.58
CA TYR A 158 3.84 21.69 15.89
C TYR A 158 5.05 21.33 15.02
N TYR A 159 4.98 21.53 13.70
CA TYR A 159 6.13 21.33 12.81
C TYR A 159 7.32 22.20 13.26
N ARG A 160 7.08 23.48 13.57
CA ARG A 160 8.16 24.37 14.07
C ARG A 160 8.78 23.83 15.37
N ALA A 161 7.98 23.28 16.28
CA ALA A 161 8.48 22.65 17.48
C ALA A 161 9.28 21.37 17.22
N VAL A 162 8.81 20.52 16.30
CA VAL A 162 9.55 19.34 15.83
C VAL A 162 10.91 19.77 15.28
N MET A 163 10.94 20.73 14.36
CA MET A 163 12.20 21.18 13.78
C MET A 163 13.12 21.84 14.79
N GLY A 164 12.58 22.63 15.72
CA GLY A 164 13.35 23.27 16.79
C GLY A 164 13.98 22.25 17.74
N HIS A 165 13.27 21.18 18.08
CA HIS A 165 13.76 20.13 18.99
C HIS A 165 14.71 19.15 18.30
N PHE A 166 14.39 18.69 17.08
CA PHE A 166 15.07 17.56 16.46
C PHE A 166 16.14 17.93 15.41
N SER A 167 16.21 19.18 14.93
CA SER A 167 17.23 19.58 13.94
C SER A 167 18.68 19.33 14.35
N PRO A 168 19.10 19.41 15.64
CA PRO A 168 20.45 19.05 16.05
C PRO A 168 20.84 17.60 15.72
N TYR A 169 19.87 16.71 15.51
CA TYR A 169 20.08 15.28 15.26
C TYR A 169 19.97 14.90 13.77
N ARG A 170 19.98 15.86 12.83
CA ARG A 170 19.92 15.58 11.38
C ARG A 170 21.01 14.64 10.86
N ASN A 171 22.18 14.65 11.51
CA ASN A 171 23.31 13.77 11.15
C ASN A 171 23.27 12.41 11.86
N HIS A 172 22.23 12.12 12.64
CA HIS A 172 22.06 10.83 13.31
C HIS A 172 22.00 9.69 12.27
N PRO A 173 22.58 8.50 12.56
CA PRO A 173 22.53 7.35 11.66
C PRO A 173 21.12 7.03 11.13
N ALA A 174 20.09 7.02 11.99
CA ALA A 174 18.70 6.81 11.58
C ALA A 174 18.24 7.77 10.46
N VAL A 175 18.51 9.07 10.62
CA VAL A 175 18.11 10.09 9.63
C VAL A 175 18.85 9.89 8.32
N ARG A 176 20.17 9.65 8.37
CA ARG A 176 20.99 9.43 7.17
C ARG A 176 20.60 8.16 6.42
N THR A 177 20.29 7.08 7.14
CA THR A 177 19.83 5.82 6.54
C THR A 177 18.49 6.03 5.83
N VAL A 178 17.51 6.65 6.49
CA VAL A 178 16.21 6.92 5.89
C VAL A 178 16.31 7.88 4.69
N ASP A 179 17.13 8.94 4.81
CA ASP A 179 17.39 9.86 3.70
C ASP A 179 17.99 9.15 2.48
N SER A 180 18.93 8.22 2.71
CA SER A 180 19.51 7.41 1.64
C SER A 180 18.49 6.51 0.95
N LEU A 181 17.57 5.90 1.71
CA LEU A 181 16.51 5.05 1.14
C LEU A 181 15.54 5.87 0.27
N LEU A 182 15.15 7.05 0.73
CA LEU A 182 14.24 7.94 0.00
C LEU A 182 14.90 8.52 -1.25
N LYS A 183 16.21 8.81 -1.21
CA LYS A 183 16.97 9.22 -2.41
C LYS A 183 17.08 8.10 -3.45
N GLN A 184 17.12 6.84 -3.01
CA GLN A 184 17.10 5.70 -3.92
C GLN A 184 15.74 5.52 -4.57
N SER A 185 14.65 5.69 -3.81
CA SER A 185 13.28 5.64 -4.31
C SER A 185 12.35 6.32 -3.31
N GLU A 186 11.60 7.33 -3.79
CA GLU A 186 10.60 8.02 -2.97
C GLU A 186 9.46 7.08 -2.54
N ASP A 187 9.21 6.00 -3.29
CA ASP A 187 8.22 4.96 -2.97
C ASP A 187 8.53 4.24 -1.66
N ARG A 188 9.75 4.37 -1.12
CA ARG A 188 10.11 3.87 0.22
C ARG A 188 9.39 4.59 1.36
N TYR A 189 8.87 5.79 1.13
CA TYR A 189 8.18 6.56 2.16
C TYR A 189 6.97 5.82 2.73
N ALA A 190 6.06 5.35 1.86
CA ALA A 190 4.80 4.74 2.31
C ALA A 190 5.03 3.43 3.08
N PRO A 191 5.87 2.47 2.61
CA PRO A 191 6.14 1.26 3.37
C PRO A 191 6.76 1.51 4.75
N LEU A 192 7.80 2.34 4.82
CA LEU A 192 8.45 2.68 6.09
C LEU A 192 7.48 3.36 7.08
N LYS A 193 6.63 4.27 6.58
CA LYS A 193 5.56 4.92 7.35
C LYS A 193 4.55 3.90 7.86
N MET A 194 3.97 3.10 6.98
CA MET A 194 2.88 2.18 7.31
C MET A 194 3.35 1.10 8.27
N ASP A 195 4.49 0.47 7.99
CA ASP A 195 5.02 -0.64 8.78
C ASP A 195 5.42 -0.28 10.21
N SER A 196 5.65 1.01 10.46
CA SER A 196 5.85 1.52 11.81
C SER A 196 4.66 1.24 12.75
N TYR A 197 3.45 1.10 12.21
CA TYR A 197 2.26 0.79 13.00
C TYR A 197 2.22 -0.66 13.50
N ALA A 198 3.06 -1.55 12.98
CA ALA A 198 3.26 -2.88 13.56
C ALA A 198 4.02 -2.84 14.90
N TYR A 199 4.62 -1.69 15.26
CA TYR A 199 5.51 -1.55 16.41
C TYR A 199 4.95 -0.61 17.48
N GLN A 200 5.39 -0.85 18.72
CA GLN A 200 5.10 -0.02 19.90
C GLN A 200 6.32 0.06 20.82
N PHE A 201 6.38 1.09 21.65
CA PHE A 201 7.38 1.16 22.72
C PHE A 201 7.01 0.24 23.89
N THR A 202 7.98 -0.56 24.35
CA THR A 202 7.91 -1.38 25.57
C THR A 202 9.12 -1.03 26.43
N GLY A 203 8.92 -0.18 27.44
CA GLY A 203 10.04 0.51 28.08
C GLY A 203 10.74 1.41 27.06
N ASP A 204 12.06 1.37 26.99
CA ASP A 204 12.85 2.15 26.02
C ASP A 204 13.06 1.44 24.67
N ASN A 205 12.57 0.21 24.52
CA ASN A 205 12.72 -0.59 23.30
C ASN A 205 11.46 -0.51 22.43
N ILE A 206 11.63 -0.69 21.14
CA ILE A 206 10.57 -0.80 20.14
C ILE A 206 10.36 -2.29 19.82
N GLN A 207 9.14 -2.78 19.99
CA GLN A 207 8.78 -4.18 19.79
C GLN A 207 7.52 -4.30 18.94
N LYS A 208 7.32 -5.43 18.27
CA LYS A 208 6.07 -5.69 17.55
C LYS A 208 4.89 -5.73 18.53
N GLY A 209 3.76 -5.13 18.15
CA GLY A 209 2.53 -5.10 18.95
C GLY A 209 1.74 -6.42 18.94
N GLY A 210 2.16 -7.42 18.16
CA GLY A 210 1.59 -8.77 18.15
C GLY A 210 0.37 -8.97 17.24
N VAL A 211 -0.30 -7.89 16.82
CA VAL A 211 -1.43 -7.97 15.86
C VAL A 211 -0.94 -8.00 14.41
N TYR A 212 0.07 -7.20 14.09
CA TYR A 212 0.57 -7.03 12.73
C TYR A 212 2.03 -7.47 12.64
N ASP A 213 2.34 -8.24 11.61
CA ASP A 213 3.71 -8.44 11.17
C ASP A 213 4.19 -7.23 10.36
N ARG A 214 3.33 -6.77 9.43
CA ARG A 214 3.55 -5.63 8.53
C ARG A 214 2.20 -5.01 8.16
N ILE A 215 2.25 -3.76 7.73
CA ILE A 215 1.07 -2.97 7.33
C ILE A 215 1.16 -2.58 5.86
N SER A 216 2.36 -2.31 5.36
CA SER A 216 2.56 -2.01 3.96
C SER A 216 2.36 -3.23 3.07
N TRP A 217 2.40 -2.97 1.77
CA TRP A 217 2.35 -4.02 0.75
C TRP A 217 3.64 -4.84 0.73
N GLY A 218 3.58 -6.05 0.19
CA GLY A 218 4.72 -6.96 0.06
C GLY A 218 4.71 -8.12 1.06
N GLU A 219 5.87 -8.76 1.22
CA GLU A 219 6.04 -9.99 2.02
C GLU A 219 6.78 -9.77 3.34
N VAL A 220 7.47 -8.64 3.50
CA VAL A 220 8.28 -8.31 4.68
C VAL A 220 7.91 -6.95 5.24
N ASN A 221 8.21 -6.73 6.52
CA ASN A 221 8.12 -5.41 7.13
C ASN A 221 9.41 -4.62 6.86
N GLU A 222 9.31 -3.59 6.02
CA GLU A 222 10.39 -2.76 5.50
C GLU A 222 11.08 -1.91 6.59
N LEU A 223 10.41 -1.69 7.74
CA LEU A 223 11.00 -0.93 8.85
C LEU A 223 11.89 -1.79 9.75
N SER A 224 11.66 -3.11 9.80
CA SER A 224 12.32 -4.03 10.75
C SER A 224 13.85 -3.89 10.82
N PRO A 225 14.58 -3.78 9.71
CA PRO A 225 16.04 -3.66 9.75
C PRO A 225 16.55 -2.39 10.44
N TYR A 226 15.70 -1.37 10.58
CA TYR A 226 16.06 -0.04 11.07
C TYR A 226 15.60 0.25 12.50
N ILE A 227 14.90 -0.70 13.14
CA ILE A 227 14.40 -0.55 14.52
C ILE A 227 15.51 -0.15 15.50
N PRO A 228 16.70 -0.79 15.53
CA PRO A 228 17.76 -0.38 16.45
C PRO A 228 18.23 1.08 16.26
N LEU A 229 18.21 1.58 15.01
CA LEU A 229 18.57 2.97 14.72
C LEU A 229 17.49 3.94 15.23
N LEU A 230 16.22 3.55 15.13
CA LEU A 230 15.09 4.34 15.62
C LEU A 230 15.05 4.40 17.14
N GLU A 231 15.34 3.29 17.83
CA GLU A 231 15.50 3.24 19.29
C GLU A 231 16.63 4.19 19.75
N ASP A 232 17.79 4.11 19.10
CA ASP A 232 18.94 4.97 19.42
C ASP A 232 18.61 6.45 19.20
N PHE A 233 17.98 6.77 18.07
CA PHE A 233 17.51 8.13 17.78
C PHE A 233 16.52 8.60 18.84
N ALA A 234 15.52 7.78 19.19
CA ALA A 234 14.49 8.14 20.16
C ALA A 234 15.09 8.42 21.55
N ARG A 235 16.07 7.63 21.96
CA ARG A 235 16.81 7.79 23.22
C ARG A 235 17.65 9.07 23.24
N ILE A 236 18.50 9.27 22.23
CA ILE A 236 19.44 10.40 22.16
C ILE A 236 18.71 11.73 21.97
N SER A 237 17.64 11.75 21.15
CA SER A 237 16.85 12.95 20.89
C SER A 237 15.82 13.25 21.98
N GLY A 238 15.57 12.32 22.89
CA GLY A 238 14.50 12.44 23.88
C GLY A 238 13.10 12.43 23.25
N PHE A 239 12.92 11.73 22.13
CA PHE A 239 11.68 11.68 21.36
C PHE A 239 10.46 11.34 22.23
N ARG A 240 10.55 10.32 23.08
CA ARG A 240 9.39 9.89 23.90
C ARG A 240 8.90 10.97 24.84
N ARG A 241 9.83 11.73 25.45
CA ARG A 241 9.48 12.91 26.28
C ARG A 241 8.82 14.00 25.45
N PHE A 242 9.30 14.23 24.22
CA PHE A 242 8.67 15.15 23.29
C PHE A 242 7.25 14.69 22.93
N TYR A 243 7.06 13.43 22.54
CA TYR A 243 5.75 12.87 22.20
C TYR A 243 4.76 13.00 23.37
N GLN A 244 5.17 12.61 24.58
CA GLN A 244 4.36 12.76 25.79
C GLN A 244 3.98 14.22 26.09
N LYS A 245 4.92 15.16 25.89
CA LYS A 245 4.67 16.60 26.05
C LYS A 245 3.57 17.10 25.10
N TYR A 246 3.44 16.52 23.91
CA TYR A 246 2.40 16.88 22.93
C TYR A 246 1.15 15.98 22.99
N GLY A 247 1.00 15.13 24.01
CA GLY A 247 -0.15 14.24 24.16
C GLY A 247 -1.51 14.93 24.11
N SER A 248 -1.64 16.10 24.74
CA SER A 248 -2.87 16.91 24.67
C SER A 248 -3.15 17.45 23.27
N TYR A 249 -2.11 17.82 22.52
CA TYR A 249 -2.25 18.26 21.13
C TYR A 249 -2.74 17.11 20.24
N TYR A 250 -2.12 15.94 20.33
CA TYR A 250 -2.58 14.74 19.60
C TYR A 250 -4.02 14.36 19.94
N THR A 251 -4.39 14.38 21.22
CA THR A 251 -5.75 14.12 21.68
C THR A 251 -6.74 15.11 21.09
N SER A 252 -6.37 16.40 21.01
CA SER A 252 -7.21 17.43 20.40
C SER A 252 -7.44 17.21 18.90
N LEU A 253 -6.41 16.77 18.17
CA LEU A 253 -6.52 16.46 16.75
C LEU A 253 -7.42 15.24 16.52
N ILE A 254 -7.28 14.19 17.32
CA ILE A 254 -8.14 13.00 17.25
C ILE A 254 -9.61 13.39 17.48
N ALA A 255 -9.89 14.20 18.51
CA ALA A 255 -11.24 14.67 18.80
C ALA A 255 -11.81 15.56 17.68
N ASP A 256 -11.01 16.47 17.13
CA ASP A 256 -11.40 17.32 15.99
C ASP A 256 -11.68 16.48 14.74
N TYR A 257 -10.88 15.45 14.49
CA TYR A 257 -11.08 14.53 13.37
C TYR A 257 -12.40 13.78 13.50
N GLN A 258 -12.65 13.17 14.66
CA GLN A 258 -13.89 12.43 14.95
C GLN A 258 -15.13 13.32 14.77
N LYS A 259 -15.05 14.58 15.21
CA LYS A 259 -16.15 15.54 15.10
C LYS A 259 -16.45 15.96 13.66
N ASN A 260 -15.41 16.16 12.83
CA ASN A 260 -15.58 16.84 11.54
C ASN A 260 -15.53 15.95 10.31
N VAL A 261 -15.06 14.70 10.43
CA VAL A 261 -14.86 13.79 9.28
C VAL A 261 -15.84 12.62 9.25
N ASP A 262 -16.38 12.19 10.41
CA ASP A 262 -17.37 11.11 10.56
C ASP A 262 -17.17 9.88 9.65
N VAL A 263 -16.11 9.13 9.93
CA VAL A 263 -15.76 7.88 9.23
C VAL A 263 -16.86 6.81 9.38
N SER A 264 -17.69 6.89 10.42
CA SER A 264 -18.77 5.91 10.63
C SER A 264 -19.87 6.07 9.59
N ILE A 265 -20.24 7.31 9.25
CA ILE A 265 -21.19 7.58 8.16
C ILE A 265 -20.63 7.07 6.83
N MET A 266 -19.35 7.31 6.55
CA MET A 266 -18.69 6.84 5.33
C MET A 266 -18.73 5.31 5.23
N LYS A 267 -18.39 4.59 6.30
CA LYS A 267 -18.49 3.13 6.38
C LYS A 267 -19.90 2.65 6.08
N GLY A 268 -20.89 3.21 6.76
CA GLY A 268 -22.29 2.81 6.58
C GLY A 268 -22.79 3.06 5.16
N TRP A 269 -22.39 4.16 4.55
CA TRP A 269 -22.69 4.46 3.15
C TRP A 269 -22.02 3.45 2.21
N LEU A 270 -20.72 3.20 2.36
CA LEU A 270 -19.98 2.25 1.51
C LEU A 270 -20.54 0.83 1.61
N GLU A 271 -20.83 0.32 2.82
CA GLU A 271 -21.40 -1.01 3.01
C GLU A 271 -22.84 -1.13 2.46
N LYS A 272 -23.58 -0.02 2.39
CA LYS A 272 -24.89 0.03 1.72
C LYS A 272 -24.73 -0.04 0.19
N GLN A 273 -23.77 0.70 -0.36
CA GLN A 273 -23.58 0.80 -1.81
C GLN A 273 -22.80 -0.37 -2.42
N PHE A 274 -22.07 -1.12 -1.59
CA PHE A 274 -21.29 -2.31 -1.95
C PHE A 274 -21.63 -3.47 -1.02
N PRO A 275 -22.83 -4.07 -1.13
CA PRO A 275 -23.36 -5.01 -0.14
C PRO A 275 -22.55 -6.30 0.03
N ARG A 276 -21.67 -6.63 -0.94
CA ARG A 276 -20.76 -7.78 -0.89
C ARG A 276 -19.50 -7.53 -0.06
N THR A 277 -19.19 -6.28 0.24
CA THR A 277 -17.98 -5.89 0.97
C THR A 277 -18.37 -5.33 2.33
N ARG A 278 -17.81 -5.91 3.39
CA ARG A 278 -18.03 -5.47 4.77
C ARG A 278 -16.74 -5.54 5.55
N TYR A 279 -16.57 -4.57 6.44
CA TYR A 279 -15.42 -4.50 7.34
C TYR A 279 -15.89 -4.51 8.79
N SER A 280 -15.27 -5.38 9.58
CA SER A 280 -15.47 -5.45 11.02
C SER A 280 -14.89 -4.22 11.71
N ALA A 281 -13.81 -3.64 11.19
CA ALA A 281 -13.24 -2.40 11.72
C ALA A 281 -12.67 -1.51 10.59
N ILE A 282 -12.68 -0.21 10.84
CA ILE A 282 -11.93 0.77 10.04
C ILE A 282 -10.97 1.51 10.97
N LYS A 283 -9.72 1.66 10.54
CA LYS A 283 -8.74 2.50 11.22
C LYS A 283 -8.30 3.64 10.33
N VAL A 284 -8.17 4.82 10.93
CA VAL A 284 -7.58 6.00 10.32
C VAL A 284 -6.38 6.39 11.16
N LEU A 285 -5.22 6.36 10.53
CA LEU A 285 -3.94 6.67 11.12
C LEU A 285 -3.42 7.95 10.49
N PHE A 286 -2.98 8.89 11.32
CA PHE A 286 -2.32 10.08 10.80
C PHE A 286 -1.24 10.57 11.77
N THR A 287 -0.44 11.49 11.26
CA THR A 287 0.45 12.36 12.04
C THR A 287 0.17 13.82 11.62
N PRO A 288 0.41 14.82 12.48
CA PRO A 288 0.38 16.22 12.09
C PRO A 288 1.43 16.60 11.03
N LEU A 289 2.35 15.67 10.69
CA LEU A 289 3.47 15.90 9.77
C LEU A 289 3.24 15.39 8.35
N VAL A 290 2.27 14.51 8.08
CA VAL A 290 2.03 14.03 6.71
C VAL A 290 1.36 15.14 5.90
N GLY A 291 1.95 15.46 4.75
CA GLY A 291 1.42 16.38 3.76
C GLY A 291 0.49 15.67 2.78
N TRP A 292 1.02 15.26 1.62
CA TRP A 292 0.22 14.64 0.55
C TRP A 292 0.31 13.11 0.48
N ASN A 293 1.24 12.45 1.18
CA ASN A 293 1.46 11.01 1.04
C ASN A 293 0.41 10.19 1.81
N GLN A 294 -0.67 9.84 1.12
CA GLN A 294 -1.74 8.97 1.60
C GLN A 294 -1.49 7.52 1.18
N SER A 295 -2.04 6.57 1.93
CA SER A 295 -1.96 5.15 1.61
C SER A 295 -3.04 4.38 2.34
N ALA A 296 -3.52 3.29 1.75
CA ALA A 296 -4.48 2.40 2.38
C ALA A 296 -4.06 0.94 2.27
N ASN A 297 -4.51 0.13 3.23
CA ASN A 297 -4.43 -1.33 3.11
C ASN A 297 -5.58 -2.00 3.87
N GLN A 298 -5.81 -3.26 3.59
CA GLN A 298 -6.87 -4.06 4.21
C GLN A 298 -6.32 -5.43 4.62
N PHE A 299 -6.90 -5.98 5.68
CA PHE A 299 -6.49 -7.24 6.27
C PHE A 299 -7.70 -8.12 6.52
N GLU A 300 -7.50 -9.43 6.36
CA GLU A 300 -8.48 -10.44 6.73
C GLU A 300 -7.78 -11.59 7.44
N ASP A 301 -8.29 -11.93 8.62
CA ASP A 301 -7.86 -13.13 9.34
C ASP A 301 -9.02 -13.68 10.17
N ASN A 302 -9.25 -14.99 10.04
CA ASN A 302 -10.22 -15.74 10.84
C ASN A 302 -11.61 -15.07 10.91
N GLY A 303 -12.14 -14.66 9.74
CA GLY A 303 -13.46 -14.05 9.59
C GLY A 303 -13.57 -12.60 10.04
N PHE A 304 -12.45 -11.96 10.41
CA PHE A 304 -12.41 -10.54 10.76
C PHE A 304 -11.72 -9.75 9.65
N ARG A 305 -12.42 -8.73 9.13
CA ARG A 305 -11.91 -7.83 8.07
C ARG A 305 -11.67 -6.44 8.62
N GLU A 306 -10.51 -5.88 8.36
CA GLU A 306 -10.13 -4.53 8.76
C GLU A 306 -9.62 -3.74 7.56
N ALA A 307 -10.09 -2.49 7.41
CA ALA A 307 -9.53 -1.53 6.46
C ALA A 307 -8.78 -0.43 7.20
N GLN A 308 -7.64 0.00 6.68
CA GLN A 308 -6.80 1.05 7.26
C GLN A 308 -6.52 2.14 6.23
N ALA A 309 -6.77 3.39 6.62
CA ALA A 309 -6.35 4.59 5.88
C ALA A 309 -5.24 5.30 6.65
N HIS A 310 -4.10 5.52 6.01
CA HIS A 310 -2.92 6.20 6.54
C HIS A 310 -2.81 7.57 5.88
N VAL A 311 -3.41 8.56 6.51
CA VAL A 311 -3.70 9.85 5.89
C VAL A 311 -3.03 11.05 6.57
N ASN A 312 -3.13 12.22 5.95
CA ASN A 312 -2.84 13.49 6.59
C ASN A 312 -3.96 13.92 7.53
N PHE A 313 -3.62 14.85 8.44
CA PHE A 313 -4.64 15.62 9.12
C PHE A 313 -5.15 16.73 8.20
N PRO A 314 -6.47 16.89 8.02
CA PRO A 314 -7.05 17.87 7.11
C PRO A 314 -7.09 19.27 7.75
N PHE A 315 -5.92 19.87 7.96
CA PHE A 315 -5.81 21.24 8.49
C PHE A 315 -6.58 22.23 7.62
N VAL A 316 -7.27 23.17 8.28
CA VAL A 316 -8.00 24.26 7.62
C VAL A 316 -7.11 25.50 7.63
N ASN A 317 -6.54 25.84 6.47
CA ASN A 317 -5.74 27.04 6.30
C ASN A 317 -6.62 28.30 6.20
N ASP A 318 -6.00 29.50 6.22
CA ASP A 318 -6.75 30.76 6.27
C ASP A 318 -7.62 31.02 5.04
N SER A 319 -7.22 30.55 3.85
CA SER A 319 -8.06 30.68 2.66
C SER A 319 -9.27 29.73 2.70
N GLN A 320 -9.14 28.57 3.34
CA GLN A 320 -10.24 27.65 3.58
C GLN A 320 -11.19 28.14 4.67
N LYS A 321 -10.70 28.83 5.72
CA LYS A 321 -11.55 29.41 6.77
C LYS A 321 -12.56 30.43 6.23
N GLN A 322 -12.29 31.03 5.08
CA GLN A 322 -13.20 31.97 4.40
C GLN A 322 -14.28 31.27 3.57
N LYS A 323 -14.21 29.94 3.41
CA LYS A 323 -15.21 29.16 2.67
C LYS A 323 -16.43 28.85 3.55
N PRO A 324 -17.61 28.63 2.95
CA PRO A 324 -18.77 28.12 3.66
C PRO A 324 -18.46 26.82 4.41
N ALA A 325 -19.08 26.63 5.58
CA ALA A 325 -18.87 25.46 6.43
C ALA A 325 -19.08 24.11 5.70
N PRO A 326 -20.08 23.96 4.80
CA PRO A 326 -20.23 22.74 3.99
C PRO A 326 -19.00 22.42 3.13
N LEU A 327 -18.39 23.42 2.49
CA LEU A 327 -17.18 23.24 1.68
C LEU A 327 -15.97 22.86 2.53
N ILE A 328 -15.84 23.45 3.72
CA ILE A 328 -14.78 23.06 4.68
C ILE A 328 -14.98 21.59 5.08
N LYS A 329 -16.21 21.19 5.43
CA LYS A 329 -16.52 19.81 5.81
C LYS A 329 -16.21 18.83 4.67
N ALA A 330 -16.65 19.13 3.45
CA ALA A 330 -16.36 18.33 2.26
C ALA A 330 -14.85 18.17 2.02
N ASN A 331 -14.08 19.25 2.08
CA ASN A 331 -12.63 19.17 1.89
C ASN A 331 -11.96 18.30 2.96
N ARG A 332 -12.44 18.36 4.21
CA ARG A 332 -11.88 17.57 5.31
C ARG A 332 -12.21 16.08 5.23
N MET A 333 -13.33 15.72 4.62
CA MET A 333 -13.76 14.33 4.44
C MET A 333 -13.11 13.64 3.25
N MET A 334 -12.76 14.40 2.21
CA MET A 334 -12.42 13.87 0.89
C MET A 334 -11.30 12.82 0.93
N ILE A 335 -10.15 13.16 1.51
CA ILE A 335 -8.96 12.28 1.45
C ILE A 335 -9.20 10.94 2.14
N VAL A 336 -9.78 10.93 3.33
CA VAL A 336 -10.00 9.66 4.02
C VAL A 336 -11.09 8.83 3.34
N PHE A 337 -12.08 9.48 2.73
CA PHE A 337 -13.09 8.78 1.96
C PHE A 337 -12.45 8.11 0.74
N THR A 338 -11.56 8.80 0.03
CA THR A 338 -10.87 8.25 -1.14
C THR A 338 -9.91 7.11 -0.80
N GLU A 339 -9.31 7.12 0.40
CA GLU A 339 -8.48 5.99 0.85
C GLU A 339 -9.32 4.78 1.30
N ILE A 340 -10.40 5.01 2.05
CA ILE A 340 -11.24 3.92 2.55
C ILE A 340 -12.05 3.27 1.42
N ASN A 341 -12.56 4.05 0.48
CA ASN A 341 -13.45 3.51 -0.56
C ASN A 341 -12.73 2.55 -1.52
N HIS A 342 -11.40 2.61 -1.66
CA HIS A 342 -10.60 1.62 -2.40
C HIS A 342 -10.85 0.20 -1.88
N SER A 343 -11.05 0.06 -0.57
CA SER A 343 -11.34 -1.23 0.08
C SER A 343 -12.70 -1.84 -0.34
N TYR A 344 -13.54 -1.07 -1.04
CA TYR A 344 -14.87 -1.45 -1.52
C TYR A 344 -14.95 -1.46 -3.04
N LEU A 345 -14.45 -0.41 -3.69
CA LEU A 345 -14.58 -0.22 -5.13
C LEU A 345 -13.63 -1.12 -5.91
N ASN A 346 -12.43 -1.40 -5.42
CA ASN A 346 -11.45 -2.23 -6.15
C ASN A 346 -11.93 -3.69 -6.27
N PRO A 347 -12.36 -4.38 -5.17
CA PRO A 347 -12.93 -5.72 -5.29
C PRO A 347 -14.17 -5.79 -6.18
N GLU A 348 -14.95 -4.71 -6.26
CA GLU A 348 -16.09 -4.64 -7.17
C GLU A 348 -15.62 -4.45 -8.63
N ALA A 349 -14.64 -3.58 -8.88
CA ALA A 349 -14.05 -3.35 -10.21
C ALA A 349 -13.34 -4.58 -10.77
N ASP A 350 -12.64 -5.35 -9.93
CA ASP A 350 -11.95 -6.59 -10.31
C ASP A 350 -12.88 -7.59 -11.02
N ARG A 351 -14.16 -7.61 -10.63
CA ARG A 351 -15.19 -8.48 -11.23
C ARG A 351 -15.53 -8.12 -12.67
N TYR A 352 -15.20 -6.89 -13.08
CA TYR A 352 -15.43 -6.34 -14.41
C TYR A 352 -14.12 -6.02 -15.14
N ASN A 353 -12.98 -6.54 -14.68
CA ASN A 353 -11.65 -6.18 -15.19
C ASN A 353 -11.57 -6.35 -16.72
N LYS A 354 -12.15 -7.41 -17.29
CA LYS A 354 -12.13 -7.64 -18.75
C LYS A 354 -12.86 -6.53 -19.50
N GLU A 355 -14.04 -6.17 -19.03
CA GLU A 355 -14.90 -5.13 -19.60
C GLU A 355 -14.26 -3.74 -19.47
N ILE A 356 -13.65 -3.46 -18.30
CA ILE A 356 -12.92 -2.22 -18.03
C ILE A 356 -11.71 -2.09 -18.95
N VAL A 357 -10.90 -3.15 -19.09
CA VAL A 357 -9.73 -3.16 -19.98
C VAL A 357 -10.13 -2.86 -21.42
N LEU A 358 -11.26 -3.39 -21.88
CA LEU A 358 -11.78 -3.10 -23.22
C LEU A 358 -12.29 -1.65 -23.34
N ALA A 359 -12.99 -1.14 -22.34
CA ALA A 359 -13.55 0.20 -22.33
C ALA A 359 -12.46 1.31 -22.28
N PHE A 360 -11.36 1.07 -21.56
CA PHE A 360 -10.24 2.01 -21.38
C PHE A 360 -9.05 1.74 -22.32
N LYS A 361 -9.25 1.03 -23.44
CA LYS A 361 -8.16 0.64 -24.36
C LYS A 361 -7.28 1.80 -24.85
N ALA A 362 -7.86 3.00 -24.97
CA ALA A 362 -7.16 4.22 -25.39
C ALA A 362 -6.88 5.14 -24.18
N LEU A 363 -6.01 4.68 -23.26
CA LEU A 363 -5.71 5.41 -22.01
C LEU A 363 -5.35 6.89 -22.19
N SER A 364 -4.70 7.26 -23.30
CA SER A 364 -4.36 8.65 -23.63
C SER A 364 -5.56 9.60 -23.64
N ASP A 365 -6.76 9.08 -23.85
CA ASP A 365 -8.01 9.85 -23.85
C ASP A 365 -8.51 10.14 -22.43
N TRP A 366 -8.00 9.41 -21.44
CA TRP A 366 -8.43 9.45 -20.05
C TRP A 366 -7.43 10.13 -19.11
N ILE A 367 -6.13 10.06 -19.42
CA ILE A 367 -5.04 10.59 -18.59
C ILE A 367 -4.19 11.63 -19.33
N THR A 368 -3.53 12.51 -18.57
CA THR A 368 -2.65 13.54 -19.13
C THR A 368 -1.19 13.23 -18.80
N PRO A 369 -0.30 13.07 -19.80
CA PRO A 369 1.12 12.88 -19.55
C PRO A 369 1.72 13.99 -18.68
N GLY A 370 2.56 13.61 -17.71
CA GLY A 370 3.23 14.55 -16.79
C GLY A 370 2.32 15.18 -15.72
N ARG A 371 1.06 14.74 -15.61
CA ARG A 371 0.13 15.11 -14.53
C ARG A 371 -0.07 13.92 -13.59
N PRO A 372 -0.58 14.10 -12.36
CA PRO A 372 -0.81 12.99 -11.42
C PRO A 372 -1.55 11.78 -12.00
N SER A 373 -2.49 12.00 -12.93
CA SER A 373 -3.20 10.94 -13.66
C SER A 373 -2.28 9.98 -14.42
N SER A 374 -1.06 10.36 -14.80
CA SER A 374 -0.10 9.47 -15.47
C SER A 374 0.39 8.31 -14.60
N ASN A 375 0.18 8.38 -13.29
CA ASN A 375 0.50 7.27 -12.38
C ASN A 375 -0.53 6.14 -12.48
N TYR A 376 -1.70 6.38 -13.09
CA TYR A 376 -2.78 5.41 -13.30
C TYR A 376 -2.72 4.90 -14.75
N ASN A 377 -1.58 4.31 -15.08
CA ASN A 377 -1.15 3.99 -16.45
C ASN A 377 -1.65 2.64 -16.98
N ASN A 378 -2.60 2.00 -16.30
CA ASN A 378 -3.30 0.82 -16.79
C ASN A 378 -4.83 1.00 -16.70
N PRO A 379 -5.62 0.33 -17.58
CA PRO A 379 -7.07 0.51 -17.66
C PRO A 379 -7.82 0.37 -16.34
N LEU A 380 -7.48 -0.66 -15.55
CA LEU A 380 -8.15 -0.93 -14.28
C LEU A 380 -7.86 0.18 -13.27
N SER A 381 -6.59 0.51 -13.04
CA SER A 381 -6.21 1.59 -12.11
C SER A 381 -6.80 2.95 -12.50
N CYS A 382 -6.93 3.22 -13.80
CA CYS A 382 -7.54 4.45 -14.28
C CYS A 382 -9.04 4.48 -13.96
N PHE A 383 -9.76 3.41 -14.28
CA PHE A 383 -11.18 3.29 -13.95
C PHE A 383 -11.44 3.34 -12.43
N GLU A 384 -10.64 2.63 -11.63
CA GLU A 384 -10.72 2.63 -10.17
C GLU A 384 -10.58 4.04 -9.62
N GLU A 385 -9.67 4.85 -10.16
CA GLU A 385 -9.46 6.22 -9.70
C GLU A 385 -10.57 7.19 -10.15
N TYR A 386 -11.14 6.98 -11.34
CA TYR A 386 -12.36 7.67 -11.77
C TYR A 386 -13.54 7.32 -10.84
N MET A 387 -13.72 6.04 -10.52
CA MET A 387 -14.74 5.59 -9.57
C MET A 387 -14.47 6.14 -8.17
N ASN A 388 -13.22 6.14 -7.69
CA ASN A 388 -12.84 6.65 -6.38
C ASN A 388 -13.39 8.07 -6.14
N TYR A 389 -13.11 8.99 -7.04
CA TYR A 389 -13.59 10.36 -6.94
C TYR A 389 -15.07 10.50 -7.34
N GLY A 390 -15.59 9.67 -8.25
CA GLY A 390 -17.02 9.62 -8.54
C GLY A 390 -17.85 9.21 -7.32
N LEU A 391 -17.35 8.29 -6.47
CA LEU A 391 -17.99 7.92 -5.22
C LEU A 391 -17.99 9.07 -4.21
N VAL A 392 -16.98 9.94 -4.21
CA VAL A 392 -17.01 11.18 -3.40
C VAL A 392 -18.20 12.03 -3.81
N THR A 393 -18.43 12.22 -5.12
CA THR A 393 -19.62 12.93 -5.63
C THR A 393 -20.92 12.28 -5.17
N LEU A 394 -21.07 10.96 -5.34
CA LEU A 394 -22.29 10.26 -4.94
C LEU A 394 -22.54 10.34 -3.43
N PHE A 395 -21.50 10.20 -2.63
CA PHE A 395 -21.60 10.34 -1.18
C PHE A 395 -22.04 11.76 -0.80
N TYR A 396 -21.45 12.78 -1.41
CA TYR A 396 -21.78 14.18 -1.15
C TYR A 396 -23.19 14.56 -1.60
N ALA A 397 -23.69 13.95 -2.68
CA ALA A 397 -25.07 14.12 -3.13
C ALA A 397 -26.10 13.68 -2.06
N ASP A 398 -25.74 12.69 -1.24
CA ASP A 398 -26.63 12.16 -0.20
C ASP A 398 -26.56 12.93 1.13
N ILE A 399 -25.46 13.64 1.42
CA ILE A 399 -25.23 14.25 2.75
C ILE A 399 -25.21 15.78 2.77
N PHE A 400 -25.12 16.44 1.61
CA PHE A 400 -25.15 17.89 1.51
C PHE A 400 -26.46 18.39 0.89
N GLY A 401 -26.85 19.63 1.21
CA GLY A 401 -27.94 20.30 0.54
C GLY A 401 -27.62 20.57 -0.93
N LYS A 402 -28.65 20.65 -1.78
CA LYS A 402 -28.49 20.77 -3.24
C LYS A 402 -27.54 21.88 -3.67
N GLU A 403 -27.68 23.09 -3.10
CA GLU A 403 -26.84 24.24 -3.47
C GLU A 403 -25.36 24.02 -3.10
N ASP A 404 -25.11 23.59 -1.86
CA ASP A 404 -23.76 23.27 -1.39
C ASP A 404 -23.13 22.13 -2.22
N PHE A 405 -23.91 21.09 -2.51
CA PHE A 405 -23.48 19.94 -3.29
C PHE A 405 -23.02 20.34 -4.68
N GLU A 406 -23.78 21.16 -5.41
CA GLU A 406 -23.38 21.59 -6.76
C GLU A 406 -22.08 22.38 -6.73
N GLN A 407 -21.86 23.23 -5.72
CA GLN A 407 -20.60 23.96 -5.55
C GLN A 407 -19.43 23.01 -5.25
N ILE A 408 -19.63 22.04 -4.35
CA ILE A 408 -18.61 21.06 -3.98
C ILE A 408 -18.24 20.19 -5.19
N LYS A 409 -19.24 19.65 -5.89
CA LYS A 409 -19.06 18.82 -7.09
C LYS A 409 -18.29 19.55 -8.18
N ALA A 410 -18.66 20.80 -8.48
CA ALA A 410 -17.95 21.59 -9.48
C ALA A 410 -16.46 21.78 -9.12
N GLY A 411 -16.15 21.99 -7.83
CA GLY A 411 -14.77 22.07 -7.35
C GLY A 411 -14.00 20.75 -7.49
N LEU A 412 -14.65 19.63 -7.18
CA LEU A 412 -14.10 18.28 -7.31
C LEU A 412 -13.78 17.93 -8.77
N GLU A 413 -14.75 18.10 -9.66
CA GLU A 413 -14.60 17.88 -11.11
C GLU A 413 -13.44 18.73 -11.65
N ASN A 414 -13.38 20.01 -11.28
CA ASN A 414 -12.31 20.92 -11.72
C ASN A 414 -10.94 20.45 -11.22
N ASN A 415 -10.84 20.00 -9.96
CA ASN A 415 -9.59 19.48 -9.42
C ASN A 415 -9.12 18.22 -10.17
N MET A 416 -10.03 17.28 -10.45
CA MET A 416 -9.72 16.05 -11.17
C MET A 416 -9.26 16.33 -12.61
N VAL A 417 -9.95 17.22 -13.33
CA VAL A 417 -9.61 17.55 -14.72
C VAL A 417 -8.36 18.42 -14.80
N VAL A 418 -8.30 19.54 -14.07
CA VAL A 418 -7.25 20.57 -14.25
C VAL A 418 -5.98 20.25 -13.48
N ASN A 419 -6.11 19.86 -12.21
CA ASN A 419 -4.94 19.66 -11.34
C ASN A 419 -4.37 18.25 -11.51
N ARG A 420 -5.24 17.23 -11.49
CA ARG A 420 -4.83 15.82 -11.58
C ARG A 420 -4.70 15.32 -13.02
N GLY A 421 -5.38 15.93 -13.99
CA GLY A 421 -5.23 15.63 -15.41
C GLY A 421 -6.10 14.49 -15.93
N PHE A 422 -7.18 14.12 -15.22
CA PHE A 422 -8.15 13.14 -15.68
C PHE A 422 -9.11 13.78 -16.68
N ARG A 423 -8.80 13.64 -17.97
CA ARG A 423 -9.36 14.45 -19.07
C ARG A 423 -10.88 14.45 -19.12
N ARG A 424 -11.49 13.28 -18.94
CA ARG A 424 -12.94 13.06 -19.06
C ARG A 424 -13.64 12.87 -17.72
N PHE A 425 -12.97 13.21 -16.61
CA PHE A 425 -13.55 12.97 -15.28
C PHE A 425 -14.91 13.65 -15.10
N ARG A 426 -15.06 14.88 -15.57
CA ARG A 426 -16.34 15.60 -15.50
C ARG A 426 -17.48 14.84 -16.18
N GLU A 427 -17.27 14.37 -17.40
CA GLU A 427 -18.28 13.63 -18.17
C GLU A 427 -18.66 12.32 -17.48
N PHE A 428 -17.64 11.59 -17.00
CA PHE A 428 -17.81 10.35 -16.26
C PHE A 428 -18.60 10.57 -14.96
N ASP A 429 -18.20 11.56 -14.17
CA ASP A 429 -18.81 11.89 -12.88
C ASP A 429 -20.28 12.27 -13.02
N GLN A 430 -20.60 13.06 -14.04
CA GLN A 430 -21.97 13.48 -14.34
C GLN A 430 -22.84 12.31 -14.81
N GLU A 431 -22.30 11.41 -15.64
CA GLU A 431 -23.03 10.21 -16.04
C GLU A 431 -23.25 9.26 -14.86
N LEU A 432 -22.22 9.03 -14.04
CA LEU A 432 -22.34 8.21 -12.84
C LEU A 432 -23.39 8.78 -11.88
N LEU A 433 -23.39 10.09 -11.66
CA LEU A 433 -24.40 10.79 -10.85
C LEU A 433 -25.80 10.66 -11.45
N ARG A 434 -25.94 10.78 -12.78
CA ARG A 434 -27.22 10.58 -13.47
C ARG A 434 -27.73 9.15 -13.29
N LEU A 435 -26.87 8.15 -13.49
CA LEU A 435 -27.19 6.74 -13.25
C LEU A 435 -27.61 6.51 -11.80
N TYR A 436 -26.88 7.11 -10.86
CA TYR A 436 -27.22 7.06 -9.45
C TYR A 436 -28.60 7.65 -9.19
N GLN A 437 -28.87 8.89 -9.57
CA GLN A 437 -30.13 9.57 -9.30
C GLN A 437 -31.36 8.94 -9.99
N SER A 438 -31.15 8.27 -11.13
CA SER A 438 -32.22 7.59 -11.90
C SER A 438 -32.34 6.08 -11.61
N ARG A 439 -31.54 5.55 -10.69
CA ARG A 439 -31.55 4.12 -10.36
C ARG A 439 -32.90 3.69 -9.79
N GLN A 440 -33.23 2.42 -10.02
CA GLN A 440 -34.41 1.81 -9.44
C GLN A 440 -34.28 1.71 -7.92
N SER A 441 -35.41 1.76 -7.22
CA SER A 441 -35.43 1.53 -5.77
C SER A 441 -34.79 0.18 -5.44
N GLY A 442 -33.88 0.17 -4.46
CA GLY A 442 -33.11 -1.01 -4.07
C GLY A 442 -31.80 -1.23 -4.84
N GLN A 443 -31.58 -0.55 -5.97
CA GLN A 443 -30.28 -0.58 -6.64
C GLN A 443 -29.22 0.18 -5.83
N THR A 444 -28.03 -0.41 -5.79
CA THR A 444 -26.81 0.10 -5.16
C THR A 444 -25.84 0.62 -6.22
N VAL A 445 -24.77 1.32 -5.81
CA VAL A 445 -23.71 1.71 -6.76
C VAL A 445 -23.10 0.49 -7.45
N ALA A 446 -22.89 -0.62 -6.74
CA ALA A 446 -22.36 -1.86 -7.35
C ALA A 446 -23.19 -2.32 -8.57
N ASP A 447 -24.51 -2.12 -8.54
CA ASP A 447 -25.40 -2.48 -9.65
C ASP A 447 -25.24 -1.55 -10.88
N LEU A 448 -24.60 -0.40 -10.72
CA LEU A 448 -24.39 0.60 -11.79
C LEU A 448 -23.12 0.35 -12.60
N TYR A 449 -22.20 -0.52 -12.13
CA TYR A 449 -20.92 -0.80 -12.80
C TYR A 449 -21.08 -1.18 -14.28
N PRO A 450 -21.98 -2.13 -14.66
CA PRO A 450 -22.19 -2.45 -16.06
C PRO A 450 -22.58 -1.25 -16.92
N ALA A 451 -23.44 -0.36 -16.39
CA ALA A 451 -23.95 0.78 -17.13
C ALA A 451 -22.88 1.87 -17.33
N ILE A 452 -22.09 2.18 -16.30
CA ILE A 452 -21.02 3.17 -16.42
C ILE A 452 -19.86 2.65 -17.29
N ILE A 453 -19.51 1.37 -17.20
CA ILE A 453 -18.50 0.76 -18.08
C ILE A 453 -18.97 0.77 -19.53
N ALA A 454 -20.25 0.46 -19.78
CA ALA A 454 -20.81 0.54 -21.12
C ALA A 454 -20.85 1.99 -21.65
N TRP A 455 -21.01 2.99 -20.78
CA TRP A 455 -20.90 4.39 -21.17
C TRP A 455 -19.46 4.77 -21.55
N VAL A 456 -18.47 4.35 -20.76
CA VAL A 456 -17.04 4.56 -21.05
C VAL A 456 -16.69 3.97 -22.42
N ALA A 457 -17.15 2.74 -22.71
CA ALA A 457 -16.86 2.07 -23.97
C ALA A 457 -17.42 2.76 -25.22
N ARG A 458 -18.32 3.75 -25.06
CA ARG A 458 -18.90 4.56 -26.15
C ARG A 458 -18.22 5.92 -26.31
N GLN A 459 -17.33 6.31 -25.40
CA GLN A 459 -16.59 7.59 -25.46
C GLN A 459 -15.45 7.52 -26.46
#